data_AF-A0A356T0J2-F1
#
_entry.id   AF-A0A356T0J2-F1
#
_cell.length_a   1.000
_cell.length_b   1.000
_cell.length_c   1.000
_cell.angle_alpha   90.00
_cell.angle_beta   90.00
_cell.angle_gamma   90.00
#
_symmetry.space_group_name_H-M   'P 1'
#
loop_
_entity.id
_entity.type
_entity.pdbx_description
1 polymer ?
#
loop_
_entity_poly.entity_id
_entity_poly.type
_entity_poly.pdbx_seq_one_letter_code
_entity_poly.pdbx_strand_id
1 'polypeptide(L)'
;MNTGTPYPADWTVRQARDAYLEENGFDLASYEDPWTKASVLGIPFWVPNTARHRWAIRLHDLHHCVTGFGTDLTGEGEVSAWEARRGLRSLGLYVGAIVAFGTLMGFALAPRRALRAWRAAGTGRSLFDPARYPSDAEYEALLDRRLGDVRRELGVPDHGSATAPRGFHSLAAR
;
A
#
# COMPACT_ATOMS: atom_id res chain seq x y z
N MET A 1 9.67 19.15 6.98
CA MET A 1 8.22 19.46 6.96
C MET A 1 7.57 18.45 6.02
N ASN A 2 6.89 17.46 6.59
CA ASN A 2 6.25 16.39 5.85
C ASN A 2 4.93 16.92 5.26
N THR A 3 4.87 17.10 3.94
CA THR A 3 3.79 17.85 3.27
C THR A 3 2.55 17.00 3.02
N GLY A 4 2.55 15.71 3.38
CA GLY A 4 1.45 14.79 3.07
C GLY A 4 1.20 14.65 1.57
N THR A 5 2.11 15.13 0.71
CA THR A 5 1.98 15.00 -0.74
C THR A 5 2.50 13.63 -1.20
N PRO A 6 2.05 13.13 -2.37
CA PRO A 6 2.62 11.94 -2.98
C PRO A 6 4.13 12.10 -3.23
N TYR A 7 4.89 11.00 -3.14
CA TYR A 7 6.34 11.04 -3.35
C TYR A 7 6.71 11.47 -4.78
N PRO A 8 7.86 12.15 -4.97
CA PRO A 8 8.32 12.59 -6.28
C PRO A 8 8.47 11.43 -7.28
N ALA A 9 8.08 11.64 -8.53
CA ALA A 9 8.13 10.61 -9.58
C ALA A 9 9.56 10.25 -10.01
N ASP A 10 10.52 11.15 -9.79
CA ASP A 10 11.92 10.97 -10.11
C ASP A 10 12.70 10.19 -9.05
N TRP A 11 12.12 9.95 -7.88
CA TRP A 11 12.66 9.04 -6.87
C TRP A 11 12.63 7.60 -7.36
N THR A 12 13.51 6.78 -6.78
CA THR A 12 13.40 5.32 -6.85
C THR A 12 12.27 4.83 -5.96
N VAL A 13 11.73 3.65 -6.25
CA VAL A 13 10.77 2.98 -5.37
C VAL A 13 11.37 2.72 -3.98
N ARG A 14 12.69 2.43 -3.92
CA ARG A 14 13.46 2.31 -2.67
C ARG A 14 13.38 3.57 -1.81
N GLN A 15 13.69 4.74 -2.39
CA GLN A 15 13.61 6.02 -1.68
C GLN A 15 12.19 6.29 -1.16
N ALA A 16 11.17 5.98 -1.97
CA ALA A 16 9.78 6.16 -1.57
C ALA A 16 9.38 5.22 -0.42
N ARG A 17 9.80 3.94 -0.47
CA ARG A 17 9.60 2.96 0.60
C ARG A 17 10.30 3.38 1.89
N ASP A 18 11.55 3.82 1.81
CA ASP A 18 12.34 4.18 3.00
C ASP A 18 11.73 5.40 3.69
N ALA A 19 11.33 6.42 2.91
CA ALA A 19 10.56 7.55 3.44
C ALA A 19 9.20 7.10 4.00
N TYR A 20 8.51 6.17 3.34
CA TYR A 20 7.25 5.61 3.85
C TYR A 20 7.42 4.94 5.21
N LEU A 21 8.47 4.13 5.40
CA LEU A 21 8.71 3.46 6.67
C LEU A 21 9.06 4.47 7.76
N GLU A 22 9.96 5.40 7.46
CA GLU A 22 10.37 6.46 8.39
C GLU A 22 9.19 7.34 8.83
N GLU A 23 8.40 7.83 7.88
CA GLU A 23 7.25 8.70 8.13
C GLU A 23 6.15 8.02 8.97
N ASN A 24 6.10 6.68 8.98
CA ASN A 24 5.09 5.90 9.68
C ASN A 24 5.59 5.25 10.98
N GLY A 25 6.86 5.44 11.33
CA GLY A 25 7.46 4.78 12.48
C GLY A 25 7.58 3.26 12.30
N PHE A 26 7.72 2.81 11.06
CA PHE A 26 7.94 1.41 10.71
C PHE A 26 9.42 1.13 10.45
N ASP A 27 9.77 -0.15 10.41
CA ASP A 27 11.13 -0.62 10.14
C ASP A 27 11.09 -1.82 9.19
N LEU A 28 12.13 -1.99 8.37
CA LEU A 28 12.29 -3.13 7.47
C LEU A 28 12.26 -4.46 8.21
N ALA A 29 12.78 -4.49 9.45
CA ALA A 29 12.76 -5.71 10.27
C ALA A 29 11.34 -6.22 10.56
N SER A 30 10.33 -5.33 10.56
CA SER A 30 8.93 -5.71 10.83
C SER A 30 8.33 -6.62 9.75
N TYR A 31 8.89 -6.65 8.54
CA TYR A 31 8.47 -7.59 7.50
C TYR A 31 8.82 -9.04 7.82
N GLU A 32 9.81 -9.28 8.68
CA GLU A 32 10.26 -10.61 9.08
C GLU A 32 9.66 -11.06 10.43
N ASP A 33 8.92 -10.17 11.11
CA ASP A 33 8.24 -10.53 12.35
C ASP A 33 7.20 -11.64 12.09
N PRO A 34 7.07 -12.64 12.99
CA PRO A 34 6.09 -13.72 12.83
C PRO A 34 4.63 -13.24 12.91
N TRP A 35 4.41 -12.02 13.41
CA TRP A 35 3.11 -11.40 13.57
C TRP A 35 3.14 -9.96 13.12
N THR A 36 2.30 -9.62 12.15
CA THR A 36 2.07 -8.24 11.76
C THR A 36 1.06 -7.61 12.72
N LYS A 37 1.43 -6.44 13.26
CA LYS A 37 0.55 -5.63 14.11
C LYS A 37 -0.31 -4.75 13.21
N ALA A 38 -1.62 -4.81 13.39
CA ALA A 38 -2.57 -3.94 12.72
C ALA A 38 -3.53 -3.33 13.75
N SER A 39 -4.19 -2.24 13.39
CA SER A 39 -5.16 -1.58 14.24
C SER A 39 -6.36 -1.15 13.42
N VAL A 40 -7.56 -1.50 13.88
CA VAL A 40 -8.82 -1.06 13.28
C VAL A 40 -9.60 -0.33 14.36
N LEU A 41 -9.95 0.94 14.08
CA LEU A 41 -10.68 1.82 15.02
C LEU A 41 -10.01 1.92 16.40
N GLY A 42 -8.68 1.84 16.46
CA GLY A 42 -7.90 1.93 17.70
C GLY A 42 -7.80 0.62 18.49
N ILE A 43 -8.36 -0.48 17.97
CA ILE A 43 -8.24 -1.81 18.57
C ILE A 43 -7.08 -2.55 17.88
N PRO A 44 -6.00 -2.89 18.60
CA PRO A 44 -4.89 -3.64 18.03
C PRO A 44 -5.27 -5.10 17.82
N PHE A 45 -4.82 -5.67 16.71
CA PHE A 45 -4.89 -7.11 16.44
C PHE A 45 -3.61 -7.58 15.74
N TRP A 46 -3.37 -8.88 15.81
CA TRP A 46 -2.17 -9.52 15.27
C TRP A 46 -2.55 -10.54 14.22
N VAL A 47 -1.83 -10.49 13.11
CA VAL A 47 -2.07 -11.28 11.91
C VAL A 47 -0.85 -12.16 11.68
N PRO A 48 -0.98 -13.50 11.62
CA PRO A 48 0.16 -14.38 11.33
C PRO A 48 0.86 -14.00 10.02
N ASN A 49 2.17 -13.76 10.08
CA ASN A 49 2.96 -13.37 8.92
C ASN A 49 3.45 -14.59 8.14
N THR A 50 2.52 -15.23 7.43
CA THR A 50 2.86 -16.34 6.51
C THR A 50 3.73 -15.83 5.35
N ALA A 51 4.45 -16.71 4.65
CA ALA A 51 5.28 -16.32 3.51
C ALA A 51 4.51 -15.51 2.43
N ARG A 52 3.24 -15.86 2.18
CA ARG A 52 2.38 -15.13 1.24
C ARG A 52 1.94 -13.77 1.79
N HIS A 53 1.69 -13.68 3.09
CA HIS A 53 1.40 -12.42 3.75
C HIS A 53 2.61 -11.48 3.70
N ARG A 54 3.80 -11.95 4.05
CA ARG A 54 5.07 -11.20 3.92
C ARG A 54 5.31 -10.68 2.51
N TRP A 55 5.05 -11.50 1.49
CA TRP A 55 5.12 -11.08 0.10
C TRP A 55 4.12 -9.96 -0.21
N ALA A 56 2.87 -10.12 0.21
CA ALA A 56 1.81 -9.15 -0.07
C ALA A 56 2.00 -7.83 0.68
N ILE A 57 2.34 -7.85 1.97
CA ILE A 57 2.50 -6.63 2.77
C ILE A 57 3.62 -5.73 2.24
N ARG A 58 4.74 -6.32 1.82
CA ARG A 58 5.83 -5.56 1.17
C ARG A 58 5.40 -4.87 -0.12
N LEU A 59 4.47 -5.45 -0.88
CA LEU A 59 3.95 -4.87 -2.13
C LEU A 59 2.80 -3.89 -1.87
N HIS A 60 2.02 -4.11 -0.82
CA HIS A 60 0.97 -3.23 -0.32
C HIS A 60 1.56 -1.88 0.13
N ASP A 61 2.64 -1.90 0.90
CA ASP A 61 3.36 -0.68 1.32
C ASP A 61 3.88 0.11 0.09
N LEU A 62 4.31 -0.60 -0.97
CA LEU A 62 4.66 0.05 -2.24
C LEU A 62 3.44 0.62 -2.98
N HIS A 63 2.23 0.07 -2.81
CA HIS A 63 1.03 0.69 -3.35
C HIS A 63 0.74 2.04 -2.69
N HIS A 64 1.00 2.23 -1.39
CA HIS A 64 0.95 3.56 -0.78
C HIS A 64 1.92 4.52 -1.46
N CYS A 65 3.15 4.08 -1.73
CA CYS A 65 4.17 4.89 -2.42
C CYS A 65 3.74 5.30 -3.83
N VAL A 66 3.20 4.34 -4.60
CA VAL A 66 2.74 4.54 -5.97
C VAL A 66 1.50 5.43 -6.03
N THR A 67 0.49 5.15 -5.21
CA THR A 67 -0.81 5.85 -5.25
C THR A 67 -0.80 7.16 -4.49
N GLY A 68 0.09 7.31 -3.51
CA GLY A 68 0.11 8.43 -2.59
C GLY A 68 -1.02 8.41 -1.56
N PHE A 69 -1.73 7.31 -1.36
CA PHE A 69 -2.70 7.21 -0.26
C PHE A 69 -1.98 7.15 1.10
N GLY A 70 -2.61 7.70 2.13
CA GLY A 70 -2.09 7.66 3.51
C GLY A 70 -2.16 6.26 4.14
N THR A 71 -1.68 6.16 5.37
CA THR A 71 -1.67 4.96 6.24
C THR A 71 -2.51 5.16 7.50
N ASP A 72 -3.25 6.28 7.56
CA ASP A 72 -4.35 6.41 8.50
C ASP A 72 -5.50 5.48 8.07
N LEU A 73 -6.48 5.26 8.96
CA LEU A 73 -7.62 4.37 8.67
C LEU A 73 -8.33 4.72 7.35
N THR A 74 -8.33 5.99 6.95
CA THR A 74 -8.92 6.39 5.67
C THR A 74 -8.04 5.99 4.48
N GLY A 75 -6.73 6.26 4.56
CA GLY A 75 -5.79 5.90 3.51
C GLY A 75 -5.65 4.40 3.31
N GLU A 76 -5.67 3.61 4.40
CA GLU A 76 -5.76 2.14 4.36
C GLU A 76 -7.00 1.66 3.59
N GLY A 77 -8.13 2.34 3.80
CA GLY A 77 -9.37 2.08 3.06
C GLY A 77 -9.29 2.46 1.59
N GLU A 78 -8.62 3.57 1.25
CA GLU A 78 -8.41 4.00 -0.14
C GLU A 78 -7.52 3.01 -0.90
N VAL A 79 -6.37 2.64 -0.35
CA VAL A 79 -5.46 1.68 -1.00
C VAL A 79 -6.12 0.31 -1.13
N SER A 80 -6.84 -0.16 -0.11
CA SER A 80 -7.54 -1.44 -0.16
C SER A 80 -8.60 -1.46 -1.26
N ALA A 81 -9.38 -0.38 -1.40
CA ALA A 81 -10.37 -0.26 -2.47
C ALA A 81 -9.72 -0.21 -3.86
N TRP A 82 -8.57 0.45 -3.99
CA TRP A 82 -7.80 0.49 -5.23
C TRP A 82 -7.25 -0.91 -5.60
N GLU A 83 -6.73 -1.66 -4.62
CA GLU A 83 -6.22 -3.02 -4.79
C GLU A 83 -7.35 -4.00 -5.15
N ALA A 84 -8.46 -3.95 -4.42
CA ALA A 84 -9.63 -4.79 -4.65
C ALA A 84 -10.20 -4.62 -6.07
N ARG A 85 -10.20 -3.39 -6.59
CA ARG A 85 -10.63 -3.13 -7.97
C ARG A 85 -9.73 -3.78 -9.03
N ARG A 86 -8.44 -3.94 -8.73
CA ARG A 86 -7.42 -4.54 -9.63
C ARG A 86 -7.28 -6.05 -9.44
N GLY A 87 -7.91 -6.59 -8.40
CA GLY A 87 -8.13 -8.02 -8.20
C GLY A 87 -7.29 -8.61 -7.08
N LEU A 88 -7.90 -9.50 -6.31
CA LEU A 88 -7.32 -10.12 -5.10
C LEU A 88 -6.96 -11.60 -5.28
N ARG A 89 -7.18 -12.17 -6.47
CA ARG A 89 -7.03 -13.62 -6.71
C ARG A 89 -5.61 -14.13 -6.40
N SER A 90 -4.59 -13.33 -6.69
CA SER A 90 -3.18 -13.68 -6.45
C SER A 90 -2.79 -13.69 -4.96
N LEU A 91 -3.60 -13.11 -4.09
CA LEU A 91 -3.33 -13.01 -2.64
C LEU A 91 -3.71 -14.30 -1.88
N GLY A 92 -4.57 -15.14 -2.45
CA GLY A 92 -5.20 -16.25 -1.73
C GLY A 92 -6.26 -15.77 -0.73
N LEU A 93 -7.02 -16.71 -0.16
CA LEU A 93 -8.21 -16.39 0.66
C LEU A 93 -7.87 -15.57 1.91
N TYR A 94 -6.78 -15.91 2.59
CA TYR A 94 -6.39 -15.27 3.83
C TYR A 94 -6.03 -13.78 3.65
N VAL A 95 -5.04 -13.49 2.80
CA VAL A 95 -4.61 -12.11 2.54
C VAL A 95 -5.68 -11.34 1.78
N GLY A 96 -6.38 -11.99 0.84
CA GLY A 96 -7.51 -11.39 0.14
C GLY A 96 -8.63 -10.97 1.07
N ALA A 97 -8.90 -11.71 2.15
CA ALA A 97 -9.90 -11.33 3.15
C ALA A 97 -9.49 -10.08 3.94
N ILE A 98 -8.19 -9.89 4.23
CA ILE A 98 -7.67 -8.69 4.90
C ILE A 98 -7.91 -7.46 4.01
N VAL A 99 -7.51 -7.52 2.74
CA VAL A 99 -7.72 -6.40 1.78
C VAL A 99 -9.21 -6.15 1.54
N ALA A 100 -10.03 -7.20 1.45
CA ALA A 100 -11.49 -7.05 1.34
C ALA A 100 -12.09 -6.38 2.57
N PHE A 101 -11.64 -6.73 3.77
CA PHE A 101 -12.04 -6.07 5.01
C PHE A 101 -11.62 -4.60 5.03
N GLY A 102 -10.38 -4.28 4.67
CA GLY A 102 -9.90 -2.90 4.54
C GLY A 102 -10.74 -2.10 3.53
N THR A 103 -11.13 -2.72 2.42
CA THR A 103 -12.03 -2.11 1.43
C THR A 103 -13.40 -1.78 2.02
N LEU A 104 -14.03 -2.73 2.73
CA LEU A 104 -15.31 -2.53 3.39
C LEU A 104 -15.24 -1.41 4.43
N MET A 105 -14.18 -1.39 5.24
CA MET A 105 -13.93 -0.33 6.22
C MET A 105 -13.74 1.03 5.54
N GLY A 106 -13.03 1.10 4.42
CA GLY A 106 -12.88 2.31 3.62
C GLY A 106 -14.22 2.85 3.13
N PHE A 107 -15.11 1.99 2.64
CA PHE A 107 -16.46 2.38 2.24
C PHE A 107 -17.36 2.80 3.42
N ALA A 108 -17.16 2.22 4.61
CA ALA A 108 -17.90 2.60 5.81
C ALA A 108 -17.42 3.95 6.39
N LEU A 109 -16.10 4.19 6.46
CA LEU A 109 -15.51 5.37 7.10
C LEU A 109 -15.41 6.58 6.17
N ALA A 110 -15.06 6.37 4.90
CA ALA A 110 -14.83 7.43 3.94
C ALA A 110 -15.35 7.07 2.53
N PRO A 111 -16.66 6.81 2.35
CA PRO A 111 -17.23 6.24 1.13
C PRO A 111 -16.86 7.00 -0.15
N ARG A 112 -16.83 8.33 -0.10
CA ARG A 112 -16.49 9.17 -1.26
C ARG A 112 -15.03 9.04 -1.67
N ARG A 113 -14.13 8.89 -0.69
CA ARG A 113 -12.69 8.69 -0.90
C ARG A 113 -12.41 7.29 -1.41
N ALA A 114 -12.98 6.26 -0.77
CA ALA A 114 -12.90 4.88 -1.23
C ALA A 114 -13.42 4.70 -2.67
N LEU A 115 -14.58 5.30 -3.00
CA LEU A 115 -15.12 5.24 -4.37
C LEU A 115 -14.22 5.93 -5.39
N ARG A 116 -13.58 7.04 -5.02
CA ARG A 116 -12.60 7.72 -5.90
C ARG A 116 -11.37 6.86 -6.11
N ALA A 117 -10.81 6.26 -5.06
CA ALA A 117 -9.67 5.36 -5.15
C ALA A 117 -9.99 4.13 -6.02
N TRP A 118 -11.17 3.52 -5.81
CA TRP A 118 -11.70 2.44 -6.64
C TRP A 118 -11.81 2.84 -8.11
N ARG A 119 -12.33 4.03 -8.42
CA ARG A 119 -12.43 4.52 -9.81
C ARG A 119 -11.06 4.83 -10.42
N ALA A 120 -10.18 5.47 -9.65
CA ALA A 120 -8.81 5.80 -10.06
C ALA A 120 -7.98 4.55 -10.39
N ALA A 121 -8.28 3.42 -9.73
CA ALA A 121 -7.65 2.14 -10.04
C ALA A 121 -7.90 1.69 -11.49
N GLY A 122 -9.04 2.03 -12.09
CA GLY A 122 -9.36 1.64 -13.46
C GLY A 122 -9.34 0.10 -13.65
N THR A 123 -8.87 -0.37 -14.80
CA THR A 123 -8.72 -1.80 -15.14
C THR A 123 -7.25 -2.25 -15.21
N GLY A 124 -6.33 -1.46 -14.66
CA GLY A 124 -4.91 -1.78 -14.66
C GLY A 124 -4.55 -2.95 -13.73
N ARG A 125 -3.30 -3.42 -13.81
CA ARG A 125 -2.75 -4.44 -12.90
C ARG A 125 -2.29 -3.81 -11.59
N SER A 126 -2.24 -4.55 -10.49
CA SER A 126 -1.53 -4.13 -9.26
C SER A 126 -0.13 -4.74 -9.23
N LEU A 127 0.66 -4.41 -8.19
CA LEU A 127 1.94 -5.07 -7.91
C LEU A 127 1.74 -6.50 -7.40
N PHE A 128 0.53 -6.93 -7.04
CA PHE A 128 0.24 -8.30 -6.60
C PHE A 128 0.26 -9.31 -7.76
N ASP A 129 1.40 -9.45 -8.41
CA ASP A 129 1.64 -10.34 -9.54
C ASP A 129 2.78 -11.32 -9.19
N PRO A 130 2.45 -12.55 -8.75
CA PRO A 130 3.45 -13.53 -8.35
C PRO A 130 4.27 -14.06 -9.54
N ALA A 131 3.81 -13.87 -10.79
CA ALA A 131 4.64 -14.21 -11.95
C ALA A 131 5.74 -13.17 -12.18
N ARG A 132 5.53 -11.93 -11.73
CA ARG A 132 6.46 -10.83 -11.91
C ARG A 132 7.35 -10.57 -10.71
N TYR A 133 6.82 -10.78 -9.50
CA TYR A 133 7.55 -10.63 -8.25
C TYR A 133 7.53 -11.93 -7.45
N PRO A 134 8.07 -13.05 -7.99
CA PRO A 134 8.06 -14.34 -7.33
C PRO A 134 9.05 -14.44 -6.16
N SER A 135 10.13 -13.65 -6.16
CA SER A 135 11.20 -13.75 -5.16
C SER A 135 11.69 -12.38 -4.67
N ASP A 136 12.57 -12.43 -3.68
CA ASP A 136 13.21 -11.23 -3.13
C ASP A 136 14.10 -10.54 -4.17
N ALA A 137 14.66 -11.27 -5.15
CA ALA A 137 15.46 -10.66 -6.21
C ALA A 137 14.62 -9.75 -7.14
N GLU A 138 13.43 -10.17 -7.54
CA GLU A 138 12.54 -9.31 -8.34
C GLU A 138 11.94 -8.18 -7.52
N TYR A 139 11.74 -8.38 -6.21
CA TYR A 139 11.36 -7.29 -5.31
C TYR A 139 12.48 -6.23 -5.22
N GLU A 140 13.74 -6.64 -5.01
CA GLU A 140 14.86 -5.69 -4.98
C GLU A 140 15.05 -4.98 -6.33
N ALA A 141 14.89 -5.70 -7.46
CA ALA A 141 14.90 -5.09 -8.77
C ALA A 141 13.76 -4.07 -8.98
N LEU A 142 12.58 -4.30 -8.39
CA LEU A 142 11.48 -3.32 -8.39
C LEU A 142 11.86 -2.06 -7.60
N LEU A 143 12.53 -2.21 -6.47
CA LEU A 143 12.94 -1.08 -5.63
C LEU A 143 13.89 -0.12 -6.33
N ASP A 144 14.75 -0.62 -7.22
CA ASP A 144 15.74 0.20 -7.94
C ASP A 144 15.13 0.97 -9.13
N ARG A 145 13.87 0.71 -9.49
CA ARG A 145 13.17 1.43 -10.57
C ARG A 145 12.75 2.82 -10.13
N ARG A 146 12.63 3.74 -11.10
CA ARG A 146 11.99 5.06 -10.86
C ARG A 146 10.51 4.88 -10.55
N LEU A 147 10.02 5.60 -9.56
CA LEU A 147 8.63 5.55 -9.09
C LEU A 147 7.65 5.97 -10.19
N GLY A 148 7.99 6.99 -10.98
CA GLY A 148 7.21 7.42 -12.14
C GLY A 148 7.08 6.35 -13.21
N ASP A 149 8.11 5.52 -13.42
CA ASP A 149 8.04 4.41 -14.39
C ASP A 149 7.07 3.33 -13.91
N VAL A 150 7.10 3.02 -12.61
CA VAL A 150 6.17 2.08 -11.99
C VAL A 150 4.74 2.64 -12.01
N ARG A 151 4.54 3.92 -11.72
CA ARG A 151 3.24 4.60 -11.83
C ARG A 151 2.67 4.49 -13.25
N ARG A 152 3.45 4.87 -14.27
CA ARG A 152 3.02 4.78 -15.68
C ARG A 152 2.65 3.36 -16.09
N GLU A 153 3.45 2.38 -15.70
CA GLU A 153 3.17 0.97 -15.97
C GLU A 153 1.87 0.49 -15.34
N LEU A 154 1.58 0.95 -14.12
CA LEU A 154 0.34 0.66 -13.41
C LEU A 154 -0.80 1.58 -13.85
N GLY A 155 -0.61 2.52 -14.79
CA GLY A 155 -1.63 3.50 -15.18
C GLY A 155 -2.04 4.45 -14.06
N VAL A 156 -1.12 4.75 -13.14
CA VAL A 156 -1.28 5.75 -12.08
C VAL A 156 -0.65 7.07 -12.56
N PRO A 157 -1.27 8.24 -12.32
CA PRO A 157 -0.67 9.53 -12.69
C PRO A 157 0.70 9.75 -12.03
N ASP A 158 1.57 10.54 -12.65
CA ASP A 158 2.92 10.81 -12.11
C ASP A 158 2.89 11.41 -10.70
N HIS A 159 1.83 12.12 -10.34
CA HIS A 159 1.60 12.69 -9.01
C HIS A 159 0.79 11.78 -8.07
N GLY A 160 0.58 10.50 -8.41
CA GLY A 160 -0.27 9.59 -7.64
C GLY A 160 -1.77 9.76 -7.92
N SER A 161 -2.60 9.04 -7.15
CA SER A 161 -4.07 9.06 -7.22
C SER A 161 -4.73 9.71 -6.01
N ALA A 162 -3.98 10.00 -4.95
CA ALA A 162 -4.53 10.65 -3.77
C ALA A 162 -5.02 12.07 -4.06
N THR A 163 -6.23 12.37 -3.60
CA THR A 163 -6.86 13.69 -3.76
C THR A 163 -6.82 14.55 -2.51
N ALA A 164 -6.18 14.05 -1.45
CA ALA A 164 -6.05 14.70 -0.15
C ALA A 164 -4.65 14.42 0.41
N PRO A 165 -4.15 15.24 1.36
CA PRO A 165 -2.91 14.94 2.05
C PRO A 165 -2.93 13.55 2.71
N ARG A 166 -1.78 12.88 2.69
CA ARG A 166 -1.55 11.59 3.34
C ARG A 166 -1.69 11.73 4.84
N GLY A 167 -2.61 10.97 5.43
CA GLY A 167 -2.60 10.69 6.85
C GLY A 167 -1.53 9.65 7.17
N PHE A 168 -0.97 9.72 8.37
CA PHE A 168 0.08 8.81 8.83
C PHE A 168 -0.45 7.83 9.86
N HIS A 169 0.26 6.71 9.98
CA HIS A 169 -0.05 5.67 10.94
C HIS A 169 0.06 6.22 12.38
N SER A 170 -0.65 5.62 13.33
CA SER A 170 -0.65 6.09 14.73
C SER A 170 0.71 5.99 15.43
N LEU A 171 1.63 5.20 14.86
CA LEU A 171 3.02 5.04 15.30
C LEU A 171 3.96 6.13 14.77
N ALA A 172 3.51 6.95 13.81
CA ALA A 172 4.32 8.02 13.26
C ALA A 172 4.78 8.99 14.36
N ALA A 173 6.05 9.39 14.30
CA ALA A 173 6.58 10.43 15.17
C ALA A 173 5.82 11.74 14.91
N ARG A 174 5.25 12.33 15.97
CA ARG A 174 4.51 13.59 15.91
C ARG A 174 5.43 14.80 15.89
#